data_AF-A0A8J3M5J5-F1
#
_entry.id   AF-A0A8J3M5J5-F1
#
_cell.length_a   1.000
_cell.length_b   1.000
_cell.length_c   1.000
_cell.angle_alpha   90.00
_cell.angle_beta   90.00
_cell.angle_gamma   90.00
#
_symmetry.space_group_name_H-M   'P 1'
#
loop_
_entity.id
_entity.type
_entity.pdbx_description
1 polymer ?
#
loop_
_entity_poly.entity_id
_entity_poly.type
_entity_poly.pdbx_seq_one_letter_code
_entity_poly.pdbx_strand_id
1 'polypeptide(L)'
;MVALAGEHGFRPSHATRSELELVDPVRRRIVYLNRRRLRVRTIAVIVPPWSEVDELRAIHGVSFRGGFFHSSNLRTFPRRVNDGIGEIPYGYSMVCADAGAFSRLLDRCR
;
A
#
# COMPACT_ATOMS: atom_id res chain seq x y z
N MET A 1 -2.85 13.37 1.37
CA MET A 1 -2.56 11.99 0.93
C MET A 1 -2.20 11.91 -0.55
N VAL A 2 -3.11 12.22 -1.47
CA VAL A 2 -2.79 12.19 -2.91
C VAL A 2 -1.76 13.26 -3.30
N ALA A 3 -1.94 14.50 -2.83
CA ALA A 3 -0.96 15.58 -3.04
C ALA A 3 0.44 15.18 -2.55
N LEU A 4 0.54 14.73 -1.29
CA LEU A 4 1.77 14.19 -0.72
C LEU A 4 2.35 13.04 -1.56
N ALA A 5 1.55 12.07 -2.02
CA ALA A 5 2.04 11.01 -2.90
C ALA A 5 2.60 11.55 -4.22
N GLY A 6 1.99 12.61 -4.76
CA GLY A 6 2.45 13.33 -5.94
C GLY A 6 3.85 13.93 -5.78
N GLU A 7 4.18 14.45 -4.59
CA GLU A 7 5.51 14.97 -4.26
C GLU A 7 6.60 13.89 -4.35
N HIS A 8 6.24 12.62 -4.13
CA HIS A 8 7.14 11.46 -4.25
C HIS A 8 7.10 10.80 -5.64
N GLY A 9 6.36 11.36 -6.60
CA GLY A 9 6.26 10.86 -7.98
C GLY A 9 5.12 9.87 -8.22
N PHE A 10 4.33 9.54 -7.19
CA PHE A 10 3.15 8.68 -7.33
C PHE A 10 1.95 9.47 -7.83
N ARG A 11 1.19 8.88 -8.75
CA ARG A 11 -0.04 9.45 -9.30
C ARG A 11 -1.20 8.49 -9.08
N PRO A 12 -2.42 9.01 -8.81
CA PRO A 12 -3.60 8.16 -8.76
C PRO A 12 -3.84 7.53 -10.15
N SER A 13 -4.01 6.21 -10.18
CA SER A 13 -4.25 5.44 -11.41
C SER A 13 -5.69 4.91 -11.46
N HIS A 14 -6.16 4.36 -10.34
CA HIS A 14 -7.51 3.82 -10.23
C HIS A 14 -8.04 3.97 -8.81
N ALA A 15 -9.35 4.21 -8.66
CA ALA A 15 -9.98 4.38 -7.36
C ALA A 15 -11.26 3.55 -7.27
N THR A 16 -11.39 2.81 -6.18
CA THR A 16 -12.65 2.19 -5.76
C THR A 16 -13.14 2.85 -4.48
N ARG A 17 -14.29 2.40 -3.96
CA ARG A 17 -14.78 2.84 -2.65
C ARG A 17 -13.81 2.50 -1.52
N SER A 18 -13.03 1.43 -1.64
CA SER A 18 -12.20 0.88 -0.56
C SER A 18 -10.70 1.04 -0.76
N GLU A 19 -10.23 1.20 -1.99
CA GLU A 19 -8.81 1.32 -2.30
C GLU A 19 -8.56 2.45 -3.31
N LEU A 20 -7.43 3.13 -3.17
CA LEU A 20 -6.89 4.04 -4.17
C LEU A 20 -5.53 3.51 -4.63
N GLU A 21 -5.42 3.19 -5.91
CA GLU A 21 -4.18 2.80 -6.56
C GLU A 21 -3.33 4.04 -6.85
N LEU A 22 -2.08 3.99 -6.38
CA LEU A 22 -1.07 5.00 -6.62
C LEU A 22 0.09 4.35 -7.38
N VAL A 23 0.49 4.97 -8.49
CA VAL A 23 1.53 4.45 -9.39
C VAL A 23 2.63 5.49 -9.56
N ASP A 24 3.88 5.09 -9.39
CA ASP A 24 5.05 5.81 -9.88
C ASP A 24 5.41 5.23 -11.25
N PRO A 25 5.08 5.93 -12.36
CA PRO A 25 5.31 5.41 -13.71
C PRO A 25 6.79 5.37 -14.09
N VAL A 26 7.62 6.22 -13.47
CA VAL A 26 9.06 6.31 -13.78
C VAL A 26 9.77 5.08 -13.22
N ARG A 27 9.43 4.68 -12.00
CA ARG A 27 10.06 3.55 -11.30
C ARG A 27 9.28 2.25 -11.42
N ARG A 28 8.12 2.29 -12.09
CA ARG A 28 7.19 1.15 -12.24
C ARG A 28 6.79 0.58 -10.87
N ARG A 29 6.53 1.47 -9.91
CA ARG A 29 6.12 1.11 -8.55
C ARG A 29 4.64 1.36 -8.36
N ILE A 30 4.03 0.57 -7.50
CA ILE A 30 2.60 0.65 -7.22
C ILE A 30 2.35 0.38 -5.74
N VAL A 31 1.49 1.19 -5.14
CA VAL A 31 0.98 0.99 -3.79
C VAL A 31 -0.52 1.30 -3.78
N TYR A 32 -1.25 0.77 -2.81
CA TYR A 32 -2.66 1.10 -2.61
C TYR A 32 -2.88 1.79 -1.27
N LEU A 33 -3.70 2.84 -1.23
CA LEU A 33 -4.25 3.34 0.03
C LEU A 33 -5.53 2.59 0.35
N ASN A 34 -5.62 2.02 1.55
CA ASN A 34 -6.86 1.42 2.03
C ASN A 34 -7.76 2.50 2.64
N ARG A 35 -8.76 2.93 1.86
CA ARG A 35 -9.70 4.01 2.18
C ARG A 35 -10.66 3.66 3.31
N ARG A 36 -10.96 2.37 3.53
CA ARG A 36 -11.80 1.91 4.64
C ARG A 36 -11.11 2.05 6.01
N ARG A 37 -9.77 2.06 6.01
CA ARG A 37 -8.94 2.13 7.22
C ARG A 37 -8.27 3.48 7.44
N LEU A 38 -8.67 4.51 6.68
CA LEU A 38 -8.29 5.89 6.96
C LEU A 38 -9.02 6.36 8.22
N ARG A 39 -8.43 6.08 9.39
CA ARG A 39 -8.84 6.71 10.65
C ARG A 39 -8.17 8.07 10.76
N VAL A 40 -8.74 8.96 11.57
CA VAL A 40 -8.33 10.37 11.76
C VAL A 40 -6.83 10.56 12.06
N ARG A 41 -6.09 9.49 12.42
CA ARG A 41 -4.67 9.55 12.76
C ARG A 41 -3.81 8.44 12.14
N THR A 42 -4.29 7.66 11.17
CA THR A 42 -3.46 6.60 10.57
C THR A 42 -3.76 6.41 9.11
N ILE A 43 -2.72 6.12 8.32
CA ILE A 43 -2.84 5.83 6.89
C ILE A 43 -2.52 4.36 6.67
N ALA A 44 -3.51 3.60 6.20
CA ALA A 44 -3.29 2.22 5.81
C ALA A 44 -2.83 2.16 4.34
N VAL A 45 -1.66 1.57 4.12
CA VAL A 45 -1.05 1.37 2.81
C VAL A 45 -0.92 -0.11 2.55
N ILE A 46 -1.16 -0.55 1.32
CA ILE A 46 -0.95 -1.92 0.89
C ILE A 46 0.18 -1.89 -0.13
N VAL A 47 1.28 -2.54 0.22
CA VAL A 47 2.48 -2.61 -0.63
C VAL A 47 2.56 -3.97 -1.34
N PRO A 48 3.26 -4.06 -2.49
CA PRO A 48 3.35 -5.30 -3.24
C PRO A 48 3.96 -6.44 -2.41
N PRO A 49 3.59 -7.70 -2.67
CA PRO A 49 4.09 -8.83 -1.91
C PRO A 49 5.57 -9.19 -2.17
N TRP A 50 6.18 -8.62 -3.22
CA TRP A 50 7.62 -8.68 -3.48
C TRP A 50 8.39 -7.50 -2.87
N SER A 51 7.76 -6.73 -1.98
CA SER A 51 8.46 -5.65 -1.27
C SER A 51 9.32 -6.21 -0.16
N GLU A 52 10.48 -5.61 0.08
CA GLU A 52 11.35 -5.92 1.22
C GLU A 52 10.70 -5.46 2.53
N VAL A 53 9.81 -6.29 3.09
CA VAL A 53 8.95 -5.94 4.24
C VAL A 53 9.76 -5.53 5.46
N ASP A 54 10.88 -6.18 5.73
CA ASP A 54 11.69 -5.87 6.90
C ASP A 54 12.34 -4.49 6.80
N GLU A 55 12.70 -4.05 5.59
CA GLU A 55 13.17 -2.68 5.36
C GLU A 55 12.06 -1.65 5.58
N LEU A 56 10.84 -1.95 5.12
CA LEU A 56 9.69 -1.08 5.31
C LEU A 56 9.25 -1.01 6.77
N ARG A 57 9.41 -2.11 7.52
CA ARG A 57 9.13 -2.18 8.96
C ARG A 57 10.13 -1.38 9.79
N ALA A 58 11.36 -1.20 9.31
CA ALA A 58 12.36 -0.38 9.99
C ALA A 58 12.05 1.13 9.91
N ILE A 59 11.09 1.56 9.08
CA ILE A 59 10.72 2.96 8.95
C ILE A 59 9.98 3.43 10.19
N HIS A 60 10.50 4.48 10.84
CA HIS A 60 9.85 5.09 12.01
C HIS A 60 8.40 5.49 11.71
N GLY A 61 7.48 5.03 12.56
CA GLY A 61 6.04 5.29 12.43
C GLY A 61 5.30 4.38 11.43
N VAL A 62 5.96 3.38 10.84
CA VAL A 62 5.32 2.33 10.04
C VAL A 62 5.16 1.08 10.89
N SER A 63 3.97 0.49 10.87
CA SER A 63 3.68 -0.78 11.54
C SER A 63 3.12 -1.80 10.56
N PHE A 64 3.51 -3.05 10.73
CA PHE A 64 3.05 -4.19 9.94
C PHE A 64 2.27 -5.14 10.84
N ARG A 65 1.05 -5.52 10.44
CA ARG A 65 0.19 -6.39 11.26
C ARG A 65 0.38 -7.89 10.98
N GLY A 66 1.33 -8.27 10.14
CA GLY A 66 1.51 -9.66 9.74
C GLY A 66 0.55 -10.10 8.63
N GLY A 67 0.97 -11.10 7.86
CA GLY A 67 0.14 -11.75 6.84
C GLY A 67 -0.14 -10.91 5.59
N PHE A 68 -0.87 -11.54 4.67
CA PHE A 68 -1.31 -10.92 3.42
C PHE A 68 -2.70 -10.32 3.56
N PHE A 69 -2.86 -9.11 3.03
CA PHE A 69 -4.15 -8.50 2.81
C PHE A 69 -4.65 -8.89 1.42
N HIS A 70 -5.83 -9.51 1.37
CA HIS A 70 -6.48 -9.94 0.13
C HIS A 70 -7.63 -9.00 -0.23
N SER A 71 -7.68 -8.55 -1.49
CA SER A 71 -8.78 -7.74 -2.02
C SER A 71 -8.82 -7.83 -3.55
N SER A 72 -10.01 -8.00 -4.12
CA SER A 72 -10.21 -8.02 -5.58
C SER A 72 -9.83 -6.70 -6.27
N ASN A 73 -9.68 -5.62 -5.50
CA ASN A 73 -9.36 -4.29 -6.01
C ASN A 73 -7.86 -4.03 -6.15
N LEU A 74 -6.98 -4.96 -5.75
CA LEU A 74 -5.53 -4.85 -5.94
C LEU A 74 -5.13 -5.38 -7.32
N ARG A 75 -5.71 -4.80 -8.37
CA ARG A 75 -5.73 -5.34 -9.73
C ARG A 75 -4.35 -5.65 -10.33
N THR A 76 -3.33 -4.94 -9.88
CA THR A 76 -1.95 -5.04 -10.38
C THR A 76 -1.07 -5.97 -9.53
N PHE A 77 -1.56 -6.38 -8.36
CA PHE A 77 -0.85 -7.30 -7.49
C PHE A 77 -1.07 -8.75 -7.94
N PRO A 78 -0.13 -9.66 -7.63
CA PRO A 78 -0.26 -11.04 -8.02
C PRO A 78 -1.39 -11.67 -7.20
N ARG A 79 -1.90 -12.80 -7.68
CA ARG A 79 -2.97 -13.53 -7.02
C ARG A 79 -2.40 -14.73 -6.28
N ARG A 80 -3.09 -15.12 -5.20
CA ARG A 80 -2.79 -16.33 -4.43
C ARG A 80 -4.10 -16.90 -3.91
N VAL A 81 -4.12 -18.22 -3.73
CA VAL A 81 -5.23 -18.92 -3.07
C VAL A 81 -5.35 -18.44 -1.61
N ASN A 82 -6.52 -17.90 -1.27
CA ASN A 82 -6.88 -17.54 0.10
C ASN A 82 -7.87 -18.58 0.66
N ASP A 83 -7.44 -19.36 1.65
CA ASP A 83 -8.25 -20.34 2.38
C ASP A 83 -9.07 -21.32 1.51
N GLY A 84 -8.54 -21.69 0.33
CA GLY A 84 -9.17 -22.65 -0.57
C GLY A 84 -10.37 -22.14 -1.39
N ILE A 85 -10.72 -20.84 -1.29
CA ILE A 85 -11.92 -20.28 -1.93
C ILE A 85 -11.65 -19.84 -3.39
N GLY A 86 -10.43 -19.41 -3.69
CA GLY A 86 -10.02 -18.98 -5.03
C GLY A 86 -8.81 -18.06 -5.01
N GLU A 87 -8.25 -17.78 -6.19
CA GLU A 87 -7.14 -16.84 -6.34
C GLU A 87 -7.60 -15.39 -6.21
N ILE A 88 -7.12 -14.71 -5.17
CA ILE A 88 -7.44 -13.29 -4.91
C ILE A 88 -6.13 -12.48 -4.90
N PRO A 89 -6.10 -11.27 -5.48
CA PRO A 89 -4.95 -10.39 -5.39
C PRO A 89 -4.57 -10.09 -3.94
N TYR A 90 -3.27 -10.02 -3.67
CA TYR A 90 -2.77 -9.89 -2.30
C TYR A 90 -1.53 -8.98 -2.18
N GLY A 91 -1.34 -8.40 -1.01
CA GLY A 91 -0.16 -7.59 -0.67
C GLY A 91 0.02 -7.44 0.84
N TYR A 92 1.01 -6.67 1.28
CA TYR A 92 1.25 -6.44 2.70
C TYR A 92 0.54 -5.18 3.18
N SER A 93 -0.26 -5.29 4.24
CA SER A 93 -0.91 -4.13 4.86
C SER A 93 0.01 -3.49 5.90
N MET A 94 0.45 -2.28 5.57
CA MET A 94 1.21 -1.39 6.43
C MET A 94 0.28 -0.30 7.00
N VAL A 95 0.57 0.16 8.21
CA VAL A 95 -0.11 1.29 8.84
C VAL A 95 0.92 2.35 9.21
N CYS A 96 0.79 3.52 8.59
CA CYS A 96 1.59 4.70 8.90
C CYS A 96 0.88 5.51 9.99
N ALA A 97 1.63 5.90 11.02
CA ALA A 97 1.11 6.65 12.18
C ALA A 97 0.74 8.10 11.85
N ASP A 98 1.27 8.65 10.76
CA ASP A 98 1.01 10.01 10.31
C ASP A 98 1.42 10.18 8.84
N ALA A 99 1.25 11.40 8.31
CA ALA A 99 1.64 11.76 6.95
C ALA A 99 3.17 11.68 6.75
N GLY A 100 3.98 11.95 7.77
CA GLY A 100 5.44 11.84 7.69
C GLY A 100 5.92 10.40 7.56
N ALA A 101 5.31 9.47 8.29
CA ALA A 101 5.56 8.03 8.14
C ALA A 101 5.15 7.54 6.75
N PHE A 102 4.04 8.05 6.22
CA PHE A 102 3.62 7.75 4.85
C PHE A 102 4.62 8.27 3.81
N SER A 103 5.08 9.52 3.95
CA SER A 103 6.10 10.14 3.10
C SER A 103 7.39 9.28 3.06
N ARG A 104 7.93 8.93 4.24
CA ARG A 104 9.11 8.05 4.34
C ARG A 104 8.89 6.68 3.71
N LEU A 105 7.69 6.11 3.84
CA LEU A 105 7.35 4.84 3.19
C LEU A 105 7.39 4.97 1.67
N LEU A 106 6.85 6.04 1.10
CA LEU A 106 6.91 6.28 -0.35
C LEU A 106 8.35 6.45 -0.86
N ASP A 107 9.20 7.14 -0.09
CA ASP A 107 10.62 7.28 -0.42
C ASP A 107 11.38 5.96 -0.43
N ARG A 108 11.00 5.01 0.45
CA ARG A 108 11.61 3.67 0.47
C ARG A 108 11.03 2.75 -0.60
N CYS A 109 9.83 3.05 -1.09
CA CYS A 109 9.22 2.35 -2.23
C CYS A 109 9.73 2.86 -3.59
N ARG A 110 10.48 3.96 -3.62
CA ARG A 110 11.09 4.57 -4.81
C ARG A 110 12.29 3.73 -5.27
#